data_AF-A0A7C5U1X9-F1
#
_entry.id   AF-A0A7C5U1X9-F1
#
_cell.length_a   1.000
_cell.length_b   1.000
_cell.length_c   1.000
_cell.angle_alpha   90.00
_cell.angle_beta   90.00
_cell.angle_gamma   90.00
#
_symmetry.space_group_name_H-M   'P 1'
#
loop_
_entity.id
_entity.type
_entity.pdbx_description
1 polymer ?
#
loop_
_entity_poly.entity_id
_entity_poly.type
_entity_poly.pdbx_seq_one_letter_code
_entity_poly.pdbx_strand_id
1 'polypeptide(L)'
;MVKKVLFTILLLTAVLTFSAFDPTTYVSVGVGEPDTLDIHQAYDTVSGEIIYNVYESLIAYKKNSLTEFEPRLSTEVPTVKNGLIKDGGKTYVFPIRKGVKFHNGNPLTPEDVEYSFERGLLYDPSG
;
A
#
# COMPACT_ATOMS: atom_id res chain seq x y z
N MET A 1 15.15 -41.54 -39.30
CA MET A 1 15.10 -41.49 -37.82
C MET A 1 15.54 -40.12 -37.28
N VAL A 2 16.69 -39.59 -37.74
CA VAL A 2 17.29 -38.31 -37.30
C VAL A 2 16.37 -37.08 -37.47
N LYS A 3 15.65 -36.95 -38.61
CA LYS A 3 14.72 -35.82 -38.84
C LYS A 3 13.54 -35.77 -37.86
N LYS A 4 13.04 -36.93 -37.39
CA LYS A 4 11.94 -36.98 -36.41
C LYS A 4 12.42 -36.55 -35.03
N VAL A 5 13.62 -37.00 -34.62
CA VAL A 5 14.26 -36.60 -33.36
C VAL A 5 14.55 -35.10 -33.32
N LEU A 6 15.04 -34.53 -34.43
CA LEU A 6 15.31 -33.09 -34.51
C LEU A 6 14.04 -32.24 -34.38
N PHE A 7 12.94 -32.67 -35.02
CA PHE A 7 11.66 -31.98 -34.96
C PHE A 7 11.03 -32.05 -33.56
N THR A 8 11.19 -33.18 -32.86
CA THR A 8 10.72 -33.33 -31.47
C THR A 8 11.54 -32.48 -30.49
N ILE A 9 12.85 -32.35 -30.68
CA ILE A 9 13.71 -31.47 -29.86
C ILE A 9 13.38 -29.99 -30.11
N LEU A 10 13.09 -29.60 -31.36
CA LEU A 10 12.67 -28.24 -31.70
C LEU A 10 11.30 -27.90 -31.08
N LEU A 11 10.37 -28.87 -31.05
CA LEU A 11 9.08 -28.69 -30.39
C LEU A 11 9.24 -28.57 -28.86
N LEU A 12 10.11 -29.37 -28.25
CA LEU A 12 10.34 -29.35 -26.80
C LEU A 12 10.99 -28.04 -26.32
N THR A 13 11.88 -27.47 -27.14
CA THR A 13 12.51 -26.16 -26.88
C THR A 13 11.56 -24.99 -27.09
N ALA A 14 10.65 -25.06 -28.08
CA ALA A 14 9.60 -24.07 -28.28
C ALA A 14 8.55 -24.05 -27.15
N VAL A 15 8.26 -25.20 -26.55
CA VAL A 15 7.34 -25.30 -25.39
C VAL A 15 7.99 -24.74 -24.12
N LEU A 16 9.32 -24.84 -23.95
CA LEU A 16 10.04 -24.22 -22.82
C LEU A 16 10.13 -22.69 -22.92
N THR A 17 9.94 -22.11 -24.11
CA THR A 17 9.91 -20.65 -24.30
C THR A 17 8.53 -20.01 -24.08
N PHE A 18 7.46 -20.81 -23.96
CA PHE A 18 6.14 -20.30 -23.57
C PHE A 18 5.99 -20.31 -22.05
N SER A 19 6.03 -19.10 -21.47
CA SER A 19 5.71 -18.77 -20.07
C SER A 19 6.81 -19.03 -19.02
N ALA A 20 7.98 -18.41 -19.18
CA ALA A 20 8.69 -17.95 -17.99
C ALA A 20 7.84 -16.86 -17.34
N PHE A 21 7.39 -17.06 -16.09
CA PHE A 21 6.71 -16.02 -15.32
C PHE A 21 7.61 -14.76 -15.28
N ASP A 22 7.02 -13.58 -15.52
CA ASP A 22 7.75 -12.32 -15.36
C ASP A 22 8.19 -12.20 -13.89
N PRO A 23 9.50 -12.17 -13.58
CA PRO A 23 10.00 -12.11 -12.21
C PRO A 23 9.63 -10.81 -11.49
N THR A 24 9.15 -9.80 -12.20
CA THR A 24 8.64 -8.53 -11.64
C THR A 24 7.15 -8.55 -11.32
N THR A 25 6.43 -9.58 -11.78
CA THR A 25 5.00 -9.75 -11.52
C THR A 25 4.78 -10.64 -10.30
N TYR A 26 4.13 -10.08 -9.28
CA TYR A 26 3.65 -10.84 -8.14
C TYR A 26 2.18 -11.22 -8.36
N VAL A 27 1.88 -12.53 -8.27
CA VAL A 27 0.51 -13.06 -8.38
C VAL A 27 0.10 -13.60 -7.01
N SER A 28 -0.99 -13.06 -6.47
CA SER A 28 -1.61 -13.53 -5.23
C SER A 28 -3.04 -14.00 -5.52
N VAL A 29 -3.48 -15.01 -4.78
CA VAL A 29 -4.87 -15.48 -4.80
C VAL A 29 -5.46 -15.16 -3.44
N GLY A 30 -6.41 -14.23 -3.42
CA GLY A 30 -7.22 -13.91 -2.26
C GLY A 30 -8.47 -14.80 -2.16
N VAL A 31 -9.13 -14.75 -1.01
CA VAL A 31 -10.43 -15.39 -0.80
C VAL A 31 -11.52 -14.32 -0.86
N GLY A 32 -12.42 -14.41 -1.83
CA GLY A 32 -13.50 -13.43 -2.02
C GLY A 32 -13.11 -12.24 -2.88
N GLU A 33 -14.02 -11.28 -2.98
CA GLU A 33 -13.86 -10.01 -3.71
C GLU A 33 -13.86 -8.85 -2.69
N PRO A 34 -13.20 -7.71 -2.99
CA PRO A 34 -13.27 -6.54 -2.12
C PRO A 34 -14.69 -5.93 -2.15
N ASP A 35 -15.24 -5.63 -0.99
CA ASP A 35 -16.54 -4.94 -0.88
C ASP A 35 -16.45 -3.48 -1.35
N THR A 36 -15.35 -2.79 -1.02
CA THR A 36 -15.13 -1.38 -1.38
C THR A 36 -13.64 -1.02 -1.35
N LEU A 37 -13.23 -0.03 -2.14
CA LEU A 37 -11.86 0.51 -2.12
C LEU A 37 -11.77 1.86 -1.38
N ASP A 38 -12.84 2.24 -0.69
CA ASP A 38 -12.87 3.42 0.16
C ASP A 38 -12.40 3.07 1.57
N ILE A 39 -11.28 3.66 1.99
CA ILE A 39 -10.61 3.36 3.27
C ILE A 39 -11.48 3.67 4.50
N HIS A 40 -12.47 4.57 4.37
CA HIS A 40 -13.36 4.92 5.48
C HIS A 40 -14.61 4.03 5.57
N GLN A 41 -14.80 3.15 4.58
CA GLN A 41 -15.94 2.23 4.49
C GLN A 41 -15.52 0.76 4.61
N ALA A 42 -14.32 0.42 4.15
CA ALA A 42 -13.82 -0.95 4.16
C ALA A 42 -13.67 -1.46 5.61
N TYR A 43 -14.19 -2.66 5.86
CA TYR A 43 -14.03 -3.37 7.14
C TYR A 43 -13.45 -4.78 6.96
N ASP A 44 -13.53 -5.34 5.76
CA ASP A 44 -13.04 -6.67 5.44
C ASP A 44 -11.54 -6.67 5.08
N THR A 45 -10.91 -7.85 5.19
CA THR A 45 -9.49 -8.03 4.91
C THR A 45 -9.15 -7.87 3.43
N VAL A 46 -10.02 -8.31 2.50
CA VAL A 46 -9.74 -8.36 1.06
C VAL A 46 -9.64 -6.94 0.49
N SER A 47 -10.57 -6.07 0.87
CA SER A 47 -10.51 -4.63 0.59
C SER A 47 -9.24 -4.01 1.15
N GLY A 48 -8.90 -4.33 2.41
CA GLY A 48 -7.69 -3.85 3.08
C GLY A 48 -6.40 -4.20 2.33
N GLU A 49 -6.25 -5.44 1.86
CA GLU A 49 -5.09 -5.89 1.08
C GLU A 49 -4.86 -5.03 -0.16
N ILE A 50 -5.93 -4.67 -0.88
CA ILE A 50 -5.82 -3.80 -2.06
C ILE A 50 -5.56 -2.35 -1.64
N ILE A 51 -6.30 -1.85 -0.65
CA ILE A 51 -6.18 -0.48 -0.13
C ILE A 51 -4.74 -0.15 0.29
N TYR A 52 -4.06 -1.06 1.00
CA TYR A 52 -2.67 -0.84 1.44
C TYR A 52 -1.66 -0.73 0.30
N ASN A 53 -2.01 -1.12 -0.92
CA ASN A 53 -1.17 -0.93 -2.10
C ASN A 53 -1.39 0.41 -2.80
N VAL A 54 -2.54 1.07 -2.58
CA VAL A 54 -2.93 2.30 -3.29
C VAL A 54 -2.98 3.55 -2.40
N TYR A 55 -3.10 3.38 -1.08
CA TYR A 55 -2.99 4.44 -0.08
C TYR A 55 -1.74 4.25 0.79
N GLU A 56 -1.18 5.35 1.28
CA GLU A 56 -0.02 5.35 2.17
C GLU A 56 -0.35 6.14 3.45
N SER A 57 0.10 5.64 4.60
CA SER A 57 -0.17 6.27 5.89
C SER A 57 0.90 7.32 6.26
N LEU A 58 0.70 8.02 7.38
CA LEU A 58 1.73 8.93 7.91
C LEU A 58 2.94 8.17 8.49
N ILE A 59 2.66 7.08 9.19
CA ILE A 59 3.61 6.14 9.81
C ILE A 59 3.06 4.72 9.71
N ALA A 60 3.93 3.72 9.74
CA ALA A 60 3.53 2.31 9.71
C ALA A 60 4.35 1.49 10.71
N TYR A 61 3.93 0.26 11.01
CA TYR A 61 4.76 -0.67 11.76
C TYR A 61 6.02 -1.01 10.98
N LYS A 62 7.15 -1.07 11.70
CA LYS A 62 8.43 -1.43 11.12
C LYS A 62 8.50 -2.95 10.91
N LYS A 63 8.25 -3.38 9.67
CA LYS A 63 8.24 -4.80 9.28
C LYS A 63 7.31 -5.62 10.19
N ASN A 64 7.86 -6.61 10.89
CA ASN A 64 7.13 -7.52 11.77
C ASN A 64 7.11 -7.04 13.23
N SER A 65 7.53 -5.79 13.49
CA SER A 65 7.51 -5.24 14.85
C SER A 65 6.08 -4.90 15.27
N LEU A 66 5.73 -5.28 16.49
CA LEU A 66 4.44 -4.96 17.11
C LEU A 66 4.47 -3.63 17.88
N THR A 67 5.64 -3.01 18.01
CA THR A 67 5.84 -1.85 18.90
C THR A 67 6.66 -0.72 18.28
N GLU A 68 7.42 -1.00 17.22
CA GLU A 68 8.21 0.00 16.53
C GLU A 68 7.49 0.51 15.29
N PHE A 69 7.41 1.83 15.18
CA PHE A 69 6.91 2.52 13.99
C PHE A 69 8.06 3.03 13.12
N GLU A 70 7.80 3.16 11.83
CA GLU A 70 8.68 3.79 10.84
C GLU A 70 7.93 4.91 10.09
N PRO A 71 8.65 5.96 9.64
CA PRO A 71 8.07 7.05 8.87
C PRO A 71 7.60 6.58 7.48
N ARG A 72 6.45 7.09 7.04
CA ARG A 72 5.91 6.89 5.68
C ARG A 72 5.75 8.24 4.97
N LEU A 73 4.54 8.79 4.89
CA LEU A 73 4.33 10.17 4.41
C LEU A 73 4.90 11.21 5.37
N SER A 74 4.94 10.92 6.67
CA SER A 74 5.68 11.73 7.63
C SER A 74 7.18 11.50 7.46
N THR A 75 8.02 12.52 7.67
CA THR A 75 9.48 12.38 7.67
C THR A 75 10.02 11.76 8.95
N GLU A 76 9.25 11.83 10.04
CA GLU A 76 9.61 11.31 11.36
C GLU A 76 8.40 10.68 12.05
N VAL A 77 8.66 9.73 12.95
CA VAL A 77 7.65 9.23 13.90
C VAL A 77 7.55 10.24 15.05
N PRO A 78 6.36 10.77 15.37
CA PRO A 78 6.22 11.67 16.51
C PRO A 78 6.55 10.98 17.83
N THR A 79 7.39 11.60 18.65
CA THR A 79 7.69 11.16 20.00
C THR A 79 7.74 12.36 20.95
N VAL A 80 7.68 12.10 22.27
CA VAL A 80 7.97 13.14 23.26
C VAL A 80 9.43 13.61 23.14
N LYS A 81 10.35 12.68 22.83
CA LYS A 81 11.79 12.95 22.75
C LYS A 81 12.18 13.92 21.63
N ASN A 82 11.56 13.81 20.45
CA ASN A 82 11.77 14.77 19.34
C ASN A 82 10.83 15.98 19.39
N GLY A 83 10.03 16.13 20.46
CA GLY A 83 9.17 17.30 20.67
C GLY A 83 7.99 17.39 19.68
N LEU A 84 7.72 16.33 18.91
CA LEU A 84 6.58 16.25 18.01
C LEU A 84 5.30 15.80 18.71
N ILE A 85 5.41 15.24 19.91
CA ILE A 85 4.30 15.05 20.84
C ILE A 85 4.39 16.13 21.92
N LYS A 86 3.37 16.99 22.01
CA LYS A 86 3.31 18.17 22.89
C LYS A 86 2.09 18.13 23.80
N ASP A 87 2.00 19.10 24.70
CA ASP A 87 0.81 19.37 25.55
C ASP A 87 0.36 18.15 26.37
N GLY A 88 1.32 17.39 26.89
CA GLY A 88 1.05 16.18 27.66
C GLY A 88 0.47 15.03 26.83
N GLY A 89 0.75 15.00 25.52
CA GLY A 89 0.25 13.96 24.63
C GLY A 89 -1.06 14.30 23.92
N LYS A 90 -1.45 15.58 23.89
CA LYS A 90 -2.68 16.05 23.23
C LYS A 90 -2.44 16.54 21.80
N THR A 91 -1.22 16.93 21.48
CA THR A 91 -0.86 17.48 20.18
C THR A 91 0.22 16.62 19.53
N TYR A 92 -0.10 16.03 18.38
CA TYR A 92 0.83 15.25 17.57
C TYR A 92 1.14 16.01 16.29
N VAL A 93 2.41 16.24 16.01
CA VAL A 93 2.87 16.96 14.82
C VAL A 93 3.53 15.99 13.87
N PHE A 94 2.99 15.86 12.66
CA PHE A 94 3.54 15.01 11.59
C PHE A 94 4.12 15.88 10.47
N PRO A 95 5.46 16.00 10.35
CA PRO A 95 6.07 16.74 9.25
C PRO A 95 5.92 15.95 7.94
N ILE A 96 5.16 16.48 6.97
CA ILE A 96 4.87 15.78 5.72
C ILE A 96 6.01 15.91 4.71
N ARG A 97 6.40 14.78 4.10
CA ARG A 97 7.42 14.69 3.05
C ARG A 97 7.05 15.59 1.86
N LYS A 98 8.05 16.32 1.34
CA LYS A 98 7.88 17.19 0.17
C LYS A 98 7.99 16.41 -1.14
N GLY A 99 7.31 16.89 -2.17
CA GLY A 99 7.38 16.34 -3.53
C GLY A 99 6.55 15.07 -3.76
N VAL A 100 5.75 14.65 -2.78
CA VAL A 100 4.78 13.56 -2.95
C VAL A 100 3.66 14.05 -3.86
N LYS A 101 3.24 13.19 -4.79
CA LYS A 101 2.14 13.44 -5.73
C LYS A 101 1.17 12.28 -5.72
N PHE A 102 -0.10 12.59 -5.91
CA PHE A 102 -1.12 11.60 -6.21
C PHE A 102 -0.95 11.05 -7.63
N HIS A 103 -1.62 9.94 -7.94
CA HIS A 103 -1.58 9.33 -9.27
C HIS A 103 -2.10 10.23 -10.40
N ASN A 104 -2.92 11.24 -10.08
CA ASN A 104 -3.37 12.26 -11.03
C ASN A 104 -2.36 13.41 -11.23
N GLY A 105 -1.23 13.39 -10.53
CA GLY A 105 -0.16 14.39 -10.61
C GLY A 105 -0.28 15.57 -9.65
N ASN A 106 -1.40 15.71 -8.93
CA ASN A 106 -1.55 16.77 -7.93
C ASN A 106 -0.56 16.58 -6.77
N PRO A 107 0.01 17.66 -6.22
CA PRO A 107 0.86 17.57 -5.03
C PRO A 107 0.03 17.18 -3.81
N LEU A 108 0.61 16.36 -2.93
CA LEU A 108 0.07 16.13 -1.59
C LEU A 108 0.32 17.37 -0.72
N THR A 109 -0.72 17.84 -0.04
CA THR A 109 -0.63 18.90 0.97
C THR A 109 -1.10 18.40 2.34
N PRO A 110 -0.76 19.09 3.45
CA PRO A 110 -1.27 18.73 4.78
C PRO A 110 -2.81 18.75 4.88
N GLU A 111 -3.47 19.59 4.08
CA GLU A 111 -4.94 19.70 4.04
C GLU A 111 -5.60 18.42 3.51
N ASP A 112 -4.94 17.66 2.62
CA ASP A 112 -5.45 16.36 2.16
C ASP A 112 -5.45 15.32 3.31
N VAL A 113 -4.46 15.40 4.20
CA VAL A 113 -4.36 14.55 5.40
C VAL A 113 -5.46 14.94 6.38
N GLU A 114 -5.62 16.24 6.65
CA GLU A 114 -6.69 16.78 7.49
C GLU A 114 -8.06 16.31 7.00
N TYR A 115 -8.36 16.53 5.71
CA TYR A 115 -9.60 16.09 5.09
C TYR A 115 -9.88 14.60 5.29
N SER A 116 -8.85 13.75 5.18
CA SER A 116 -9.01 12.31 5.38
C SER A 116 -9.45 11.99 6.82
N PHE A 117 -8.80 12.59 7.83
CA PHE A 117 -9.20 12.40 9.23
C PHE A 117 -10.60 12.95 9.51
N GLU A 118 -10.91 14.15 9.04
CA GLU A 118 -12.23 14.77 9.22
C GLU A 118 -13.32 13.92 8.59
N ARG A 119 -13.11 13.46 7.35
CA ARG A 119 -14.05 12.59 6.66
C ARG A 119 -14.27 11.30 7.46
N GLY A 120 -13.21 10.66 7.94
CA GLY A 120 -13.33 9.42 8.73
C GLY A 120 -14.08 9.62 10.05
N LEU A 121 -13.94 10.76 10.70
CA LEU A 121 -14.64 11.08 11.95
C LEU A 121 -16.12 11.43 11.74
N LEU A 122 -16.45 12.09 10.63
CA LEU A 122 -17.81 12.47 10.27
C LEU A 122 -18.55 11.38 9.49
N TYR A 123 -17.89 10.24 9.27
CA TYR A 123 -18.41 9.19 8.42
C TYR A 123 -19.60 8.47 9.07
N ASP A 124 -20.82 8.79 8.61
CA ASP A 124 -22.05 8.05 8.95
C ASP A 124 -22.64 7.37 7.70
N PRO A 125 -22.41 6.06 7.51
CA PRO A 125 -22.98 5.33 6.39
C PRO A 125 -24.50 5.12 6.50
N SER A 126 -25.09 5.29 7.69
CA SER A 126 -26.51 5.03 7.94
C SER A 126 -27.39 6.29 7.84
N GLY A 127 -26.78 7.48 7.98
CA GLY A 127 -27.45 8.78 7.91
C GLY A 127 -28.03 9.26 9.24
#